data_AF-A0A1I2ISM4-F1
#
_entry.id   AF-A0A1I2ISM4-F1
#
_cell.length_a   1.000
_cell.length_b   1.000
_cell.length_c   1.000
_cell.angle_alpha   90.00
_cell.angle_beta   90.00
_cell.angle_gamma   90.00
#
_symmetry.space_group_name_H-M   'P 1'
#
loop_
_entity.id
_entity.type
_entity.pdbx_description
1 polymer ?
#
loop_
_entity_poly.entity_id
_entity_poly.type
_entity_poly.pdbx_seq_one_letter_code
_entity_poly.pdbx_strand_id
1 'polypeptide(L)'
;MYGRIVEPIRVAEAVAASAAFPLLLPAVQRTYTFERRGRTQRQRVALTDGGVYDNLGLSVLESGRDRAFTDHVYPVDYVIASDAGRQEPGESNARVLPFRLMRSFDITYRGTQDGTRARLHNSAGPGQFQGVVHAYLGQKDDKLPMAAPGLVPLERVNGYPTNFKAMKDEDLGAVTTRGEQLTRLLLHHYTPALLG
;
A
#
# COMPACT_ATOMS: atom_id res chain seq x y z
N MET A 1 13.89 1.83 19.72
CA MET A 1 12.91 0.78 19.40
C MET A 1 12.47 0.10 20.69
N TYR A 2 11.16 0.06 20.95
CA TYR A 2 10.61 -0.28 22.26
C TYR A 2 10.63 -1.78 22.60
N GLY A 3 10.76 -2.66 21.60
CA GLY A 3 10.72 -4.11 21.79
C GLY A 3 9.44 -4.70 21.22
N ARG A 4 9.07 -5.91 21.66
CA ARG A 4 7.84 -6.60 21.26
C ARG A 4 6.69 -6.18 22.17
N ILE A 5 5.50 -5.94 21.62
CA ILE A 5 4.29 -5.74 22.43
C ILE A 5 3.86 -7.10 22.98
N VAL A 6 3.65 -7.19 24.29
CA VAL A 6 3.29 -8.46 24.95
C VAL A 6 1.79 -8.74 24.90
N GLU A 7 0.97 -7.69 24.85
CA GLU A 7 -0.48 -7.82 24.79
C GLU A 7 -0.96 -8.19 23.36
N PRO A 8 -2.06 -8.95 23.22
CA PRO A 8 -2.65 -9.21 21.92
C PRO A 8 -3.18 -7.91 21.30
N ILE A 9 -2.83 -7.67 20.03
CA ILE A 9 -3.33 -6.53 19.26
C ILE A 9 -4.61 -6.94 18.53
N ARG A 10 -5.71 -6.23 18.78
CA ARG A 10 -6.96 -6.44 18.04
C ARG A 10 -6.81 -5.93 16.61
N VAL A 11 -7.26 -6.70 15.64
CA VAL A 11 -7.25 -6.30 14.21
C VAL A 11 -7.94 -4.97 14.00
N ALA A 12 -9.10 -4.74 14.64
CA ALA A 12 -9.82 -3.47 14.55
C ALA A 12 -8.98 -2.26 15.01
N GLU A 13 -8.09 -2.45 15.98
CA GLU A 13 -7.21 -1.40 16.48
C GLU A 13 -6.06 -1.13 15.52
N ALA A 14 -5.48 -2.19 14.94
CA ALA A 14 -4.49 -2.06 13.88
C ALA A 14 -5.09 -1.35 12.65
N VAL A 15 -6.32 -1.69 12.26
CA VAL A 15 -7.04 -1.04 11.14
C VAL A 15 -7.31 0.43 11.44
N ALA A 16 -7.81 0.76 12.64
CA ALA A 16 -8.06 2.15 13.03
C ALA A 16 -6.78 2.99 13.04
N ALA A 17 -5.68 2.44 13.54
CA ALA A 17 -4.36 3.08 13.49
C ALA A 17 -3.88 3.27 12.04
N SER A 18 -4.03 2.23 11.21
CA SER A 18 -3.61 2.25 9.80
C SER A 18 -4.40 3.25 8.96
N ALA A 19 -5.60 3.64 9.37
CA ALA A 19 -6.45 4.62 8.68
C ALA A 19 -6.34 6.04 9.28
N ALA A 20 -5.53 6.26 10.32
CA ALA A 20 -5.41 7.53 11.03
C ALA A 20 -4.54 8.54 10.24
N PHE A 21 -5.03 8.93 9.06
CA PHE A 21 -4.36 9.81 8.11
C PHE A 21 -4.01 11.17 8.76
N PRO A 22 -2.73 11.55 8.85
CA PRO A 22 -2.27 12.68 9.67
C PRO A 22 -2.95 14.03 9.38
N LEU A 23 -3.36 14.26 8.13
CA LEU A 23 -3.95 15.52 7.72
C LEU A 23 -5.44 15.65 8.07
N LEU A 24 -6.11 14.54 8.39
CA LEU A 24 -7.56 14.51 8.57
C LEU A 24 -8.01 13.92 9.91
N LEU A 25 -7.21 13.02 10.49
CA LEU A 25 -7.61 12.25 11.67
C LEU A 25 -6.57 12.37 12.78
N PRO A 26 -7.01 12.40 14.05
CA PRO A 26 -6.09 12.40 15.18
C PRO A 26 -5.34 11.06 15.28
N ALA A 27 -4.10 11.12 15.76
CA ALA A 27 -3.33 9.92 16.05
C ALA A 27 -4.02 9.06 17.12
N VAL A 28 -4.01 7.74 16.91
CA VAL A 28 -4.57 6.79 17.87
C VAL A 28 -3.56 6.59 19.00
N GLN A 29 -3.90 7.08 20.19
CA GLN A 29 -3.02 6.96 21.34
C GLN A 29 -3.33 5.72 22.16
N ARG A 30 -2.30 4.92 22.44
CA ARG A 30 -2.41 3.65 23.18
C ARG A 30 -1.24 3.45 24.11
N THR A 31 -1.47 2.66 25.16
CA THR A 31 -0.43 2.29 26.10
C THR A 31 -0.22 0.79 26.01
N TYR A 32 0.99 0.37 25.67
CA TYR A 32 1.38 -1.03 25.56
C TYR A 32 2.49 -1.36 26.54
N THR A 33 2.64 -2.64 26.86
CA THR A 33 3.78 -3.17 27.57
C THR A 33 4.74 -3.78 26.56
N PHE A 34 5.95 -3.23 26.51
CA PHE A 34 6.99 -3.69 25.62
C PHE A 34 7.98 -4.57 26.37
N GLU A 35 8.34 -5.69 25.76
CA GLU A 35 9.40 -6.59 26.23
C GLU A 35 10.64 -6.45 25.35
N ARG A 36 11.79 -6.21 25.97
CA ARG A 36 13.08 -6.18 25.28
C ARG A 36 14.20 -6.63 26.22
N ARG A 37 14.99 -7.63 25.79
CA ARG A 37 16.14 -8.16 26.56
C ARG A 37 15.78 -8.52 28.01
N GLY A 38 14.64 -9.18 28.20
CA GLY A 38 14.14 -9.61 29.53
C GLY A 38 13.62 -8.48 30.42
N ARG A 39 13.52 -7.24 29.91
CA ARG A 39 12.92 -6.11 30.64
C ARG A 39 11.57 -5.75 30.01
N THR A 40 10.59 -5.51 30.87
CA THR A 40 9.27 -5.02 30.46
C THR A 40 9.11 -3.55 30.83
N GLN A 41 8.60 -2.74 29.90
CA GLN A 41 8.29 -1.33 30.16
C GLN A 41 6.93 -0.97 29.57
N ARG A 42 6.09 -0.30 30.36
CA ARG A 42 4.82 0.26 29.90
C ARG A 42 5.04 1.64 29.29
N GLN A 43 4.58 1.85 28.07
CA GLN A 43 4.75 3.12 27.36
C GLN A 43 3.51 3.53 26.56
N ARG A 44 3.25 4.84 26.53
CA ARG A 44 2.22 5.44 25.67
C ARG A 44 2.83 5.76 24.31
N VAL A 45 2.18 5.30 23.25
CA VAL A 45 2.58 5.51 21.86
C VAL A 45 1.44 6.21 21.10
N ALA A 46 1.82 7.02 20.12
CA ALA A 46 0.90 7.59 19.14
C ALA A 46 1.04 6.78 17.84
N LEU A 47 -0.06 6.18 17.40
CA LEU A 47 -0.14 5.42 16.15
C LEU A 47 -0.75 6.31 15.06
N THR A 48 -0.21 6.19 13.85
CA THR A 48 -0.65 6.95 12.68
C THR A 48 -0.68 6.04 11.47
N ASP A 49 -1.25 6.55 10.38
CA ASP A 49 -1.40 5.85 9.11
C ASP A 49 -0.07 5.26 8.61
N GLY A 50 -0.11 3.97 8.23
CA GLY A 50 1.07 3.22 7.78
C GLY A 50 1.65 3.73 6.46
N GLY A 51 0.83 4.39 5.63
CA GLY A 51 1.25 4.96 4.36
C GLY A 51 2.24 6.13 4.49
N VAL A 52 2.37 6.71 5.69
CA VAL A 52 3.48 7.64 6.01
C VAL A 52 4.84 6.99 5.78
N TYR A 53 4.94 5.68 6.00
CA TYR A 53 6.19 4.91 5.83
C TYR A 53 6.15 4.05 4.55
N ASP A 54 5.11 3.26 4.39
CA ASP A 54 4.99 2.26 3.33
C ASP A 54 3.52 1.94 3.06
N ASN A 55 2.96 2.59 2.05
CA ASN A 55 1.54 2.46 1.69
C ASN A 55 1.19 1.11 1.04
N LEU A 56 2.18 0.34 0.58
CA LEU A 56 1.93 -1.00 0.03
C LEU A 56 2.17 -2.10 1.09
N GLY A 57 2.76 -1.76 2.24
CA GLY A 57 3.03 -2.70 3.33
C GLY A 57 4.05 -3.78 2.95
N LEU A 58 4.95 -3.49 2.02
CA LEU A 58 5.88 -4.46 1.44
C LEU A 58 7.22 -4.56 2.15
N SER A 59 7.60 -3.53 2.89
CA SER A 59 8.85 -3.46 3.66
C SER A 59 9.03 -4.63 4.63
N VAL A 60 7.94 -5.20 5.16
CA VAL A 60 7.98 -6.37 6.04
C VAL A 60 8.16 -7.70 5.29
N LEU A 61 7.93 -7.70 3.97
CA LEU A 61 8.07 -8.85 3.08
C LEU A 61 9.40 -8.86 2.33
N GLU A 62 10.22 -7.79 2.44
CA GLU A 62 11.50 -7.68 1.74
C GLU A 62 12.42 -8.87 2.03
N SER A 63 12.98 -9.44 0.95
CA SER A 63 13.99 -10.50 1.04
C SER A 63 15.24 -9.98 1.74
N GLY A 64 15.79 -10.74 2.67
CA GLY A 64 17.03 -10.37 3.39
C GLY A 64 16.81 -9.75 4.78
N ARG A 65 15.56 -9.65 5.25
CA ARG A 65 15.30 -9.33 6.66
C ARG A 65 15.79 -10.48 7.55
N ASP A 66 16.47 -10.12 8.64
CA ASP A 66 17.09 -11.08 9.56
C ASP A 66 16.36 -11.06 10.92
N ARG A 67 16.02 -12.27 11.39
CA ARG A 67 15.35 -12.52 12.68
C ARG A 67 16.16 -12.02 13.87
N ALA A 68 17.48 -11.83 13.72
CA ALA A 68 18.32 -11.20 14.74
C ALA A 68 17.94 -9.74 15.04
N PHE A 69 17.35 -9.04 14.07
CA PHE A 69 17.02 -7.61 14.18
C PHE A 69 15.51 -7.31 14.16
N THR A 70 14.67 -8.24 13.70
CA THR A 70 13.21 -8.04 13.61
C THR A 70 12.44 -9.36 13.75
N ASP A 71 11.33 -9.33 14.47
CA ASP A 71 10.42 -10.49 14.57
C ASP A 71 9.57 -10.68 13.30
N HIS A 72 9.53 -9.67 12.41
CA HIS A 72 8.72 -9.65 11.20
C HIS A 72 9.55 -10.09 9.99
N VAL A 73 9.84 -11.39 9.93
CA VAL A 73 10.49 -12.04 8.78
C VAL A 73 9.56 -13.15 8.27
N TYR A 74 9.08 -12.97 7.06
CA TYR A 74 8.14 -13.88 6.40
C TYR A 74 8.79 -14.43 5.12
N PRO A 75 9.09 -15.73 5.06
CA PRO A 75 9.57 -16.34 3.82
C PRO A 75 8.38 -16.46 2.85
N VAL A 76 8.37 -15.64 1.81
CA VAL A 76 7.34 -15.67 0.77
C VAL A 76 8.00 -15.81 -0.60
N ASP A 77 7.47 -16.71 -1.41
CA ASP A 77 7.95 -16.92 -2.78
C ASP A 77 7.34 -15.92 -3.77
N TYR A 78 6.10 -15.50 -3.50
CA TYR A 78 5.34 -14.60 -4.35
C TYR A 78 4.79 -13.41 -3.58
N VAL A 79 4.78 -12.25 -4.22
CA VAL A 79 4.16 -11.03 -3.69
C VAL A 79 3.14 -10.52 -4.71
N ILE A 80 1.89 -10.37 -4.28
CA ILE A 80 0.83 -9.73 -5.07
C ILE A 80 0.39 -8.47 -4.32
N ALA A 81 0.80 -7.31 -4.85
CA ALA A 81 0.42 -6.02 -4.32
C ALA A 81 -0.70 -5.41 -5.17
N SER A 82 -1.73 -4.87 -4.51
CA SER A 82 -2.81 -4.14 -5.15
C SER A 82 -2.98 -2.77 -4.51
N ASP A 83 -3.08 -1.73 -5.34
CA ASP A 83 -3.34 -0.37 -4.84
C ASP A 83 -4.34 0.42 -5.69
N ALA A 84 -5.04 1.34 -5.05
CA ALA A 84 -6.03 2.20 -5.70
C ALA A 84 -5.41 3.47 -6.33
N GLY A 85 -4.09 3.48 -6.54
CA GLY A 85 -3.33 4.61 -7.03
C GLY A 85 -3.78 5.06 -8.40
N ARG A 86 -3.81 6.37 -8.59
CA ARG A 86 -4.32 7.08 -9.77
C ARG A 86 -3.19 7.82 -10.47
N GLN A 87 -3.43 8.20 -11.73
CA GLN A 87 -2.58 9.16 -12.42
C GLN A 87 -2.92 10.58 -12.01
N GLU A 88 -1.88 11.41 -11.92
CA GLU A 88 -2.05 12.84 -11.64
C GLU A 88 -2.84 13.54 -12.75
N PRO A 89 -3.90 14.27 -12.40
CA PRO A 89 -4.33 15.39 -13.21
C PRO A 89 -3.20 16.43 -13.21
N GLY A 90 -2.75 16.88 -14.37
CA GLY A 90 -1.57 17.74 -14.52
C GLY A 90 -1.68 19.15 -13.90
N GLU A 91 -2.76 19.48 -13.18
CA GLU A 91 -3.01 20.80 -12.61
C GLU A 91 -2.98 20.78 -11.08
N SER A 92 -2.15 21.65 -10.48
CA SER A 92 -2.05 21.80 -9.03
C SER A 92 -2.50 23.19 -8.57
N ASN A 93 -3.49 23.22 -7.68
CA ASN A 93 -4.01 24.44 -7.05
C ASN A 93 -3.25 24.87 -5.78
N ALA A 94 -1.99 24.44 -5.63
CA ALA A 94 -1.15 24.70 -4.45
C ALA A 94 -0.64 26.16 -4.35
N ARG A 95 -1.54 27.15 -4.50
CA ARG A 95 -1.21 28.59 -4.49
C ARG A 95 -1.15 29.17 -3.07
N VAL A 96 -1.79 28.54 -2.08
CA VAL A 96 -1.81 29.01 -0.68
C VAL A 96 -1.28 27.95 0.30
N LEU A 97 -0.78 28.41 1.46
CA LEU A 97 0.01 27.60 2.40
C LEU A 97 -0.63 26.26 2.82
N PRO A 98 -1.94 26.18 3.16
CA PRO A 98 -2.55 24.89 3.50
C PRO A 98 -2.53 23.90 2.32
N PHE A 99 -2.87 24.34 1.11
CA PHE A 99 -2.81 23.48 -0.08
C PHE A 99 -1.39 23.13 -0.48
N ARG A 100 -0.40 23.99 -0.19
CA ARG A 100 1.02 23.67 -0.37
C ARG A 100 1.50 22.59 0.59
N LEU A 101 1.12 22.65 1.87
CA LEU A 101 1.47 21.62 2.85
C LEU A 101 0.82 20.28 2.50
N MET A 102 -0.46 20.28 2.14
CA MET A 102 -1.15 19.07 1.66
C MET A 102 -0.47 18.50 0.42
N ARG A 103 -0.13 19.37 -0.55
CA ARG A 103 0.56 18.93 -1.78
C ARG A 103 1.96 18.37 -1.48
N SER A 104 2.73 18.98 -0.59
CA SER A 104 4.04 18.46 -0.18
C SER A 104 3.93 17.11 0.53
N PHE A 105 2.90 16.94 1.37
CA PHE A 105 2.61 15.65 1.99
C PHE A 105 2.24 14.62 0.91
N ASP A 106 1.34 14.94 -0.01
CA ASP A 106 0.96 14.06 -1.13
C ASP A 106 2.17 13.66 -1.98
N ILE A 107 3.06 14.61 -2.31
CA ILE A 107 4.28 14.34 -3.09
C ILE A 107 5.20 13.38 -2.32
N THR A 108 5.41 13.61 -1.03
CA THR A 108 6.27 12.75 -0.21
C THR A 108 5.66 11.36 -0.06
N TYR A 109 4.37 11.29 0.21
CA TYR A 109 3.58 10.07 0.32
C TYR A 109 3.59 9.25 -0.98
N ARG A 110 3.64 9.92 -2.14
CA ARG A 110 3.82 9.24 -3.44
C ARG A 110 5.26 8.84 -3.68
N GLY A 111 6.22 9.65 -3.27
CA GLY A 111 7.63 9.30 -3.36
C GLY A 111 7.95 8.00 -2.61
N THR A 112 7.31 7.78 -1.44
CA THR A 112 7.42 6.50 -0.72
C THR A 112 6.74 5.35 -1.49
N GLN A 113 5.61 5.59 -2.15
CA GLN A 113 4.96 4.62 -3.05
C GLN A 113 5.87 4.25 -4.24
N ASP A 114 6.41 5.24 -4.95
CA ASP A 114 7.27 5.02 -6.12
C ASP A 114 8.58 4.32 -5.74
N GLY A 115 9.18 4.68 -4.59
CA GLY A 115 10.31 3.95 -4.04
C GLY A 115 9.99 2.49 -3.77
N THR A 116 8.79 2.20 -3.28
CA THR A 116 8.33 0.83 -3.03
C THR A 116 8.07 0.06 -4.33
N ARG A 117 7.52 0.72 -5.35
CA ARG A 117 7.35 0.15 -6.71
C ARG A 117 8.69 -0.16 -7.38
N ALA A 118 9.67 0.73 -7.24
CA ALA A 118 11.02 0.50 -7.73
C ALA A 118 11.69 -0.68 -7.02
N ARG A 119 11.51 -0.81 -5.70
CA ARG A 119 11.98 -1.98 -4.94
C ARG A 119 11.33 -3.27 -5.43
N LEU A 120 10.02 -3.31 -5.65
CA LEU A 120 9.33 -4.47 -6.24
C LEU A 120 9.90 -4.87 -7.61
N HIS A 121 10.13 -3.90 -8.50
CA HIS A 121 10.72 -4.16 -9.82
C HIS A 121 12.15 -4.70 -9.71
N ASN A 122 12.95 -4.13 -8.81
CA ASN A 122 14.34 -4.56 -8.59
C ASN A 122 14.43 -5.91 -7.84
N SER A 123 13.38 -6.31 -7.13
CA SER A 123 13.31 -7.58 -6.40
C SER A 123 12.89 -8.78 -7.24
N ALA A 124 12.54 -8.58 -8.52
CA ALA A 124 12.34 -9.66 -9.48
C ALA A 124 13.66 -10.23 -10.03
N GLY A 125 14.65 -10.43 -9.15
CA GLY A 125 15.97 -11.00 -9.46
C GLY A 125 16.18 -12.39 -8.83
N PRO A 126 17.17 -13.17 -9.30
CA PRO A 126 17.46 -14.49 -8.77
C PRO A 126 17.74 -14.44 -7.26
N GLY A 127 16.95 -15.16 -6.46
CA GLY A 127 17.15 -15.32 -5.00
C GLY A 127 16.35 -14.39 -4.08
N GLN A 128 15.42 -13.57 -4.61
CA GLN A 128 14.55 -12.71 -3.78
C GLN A 128 13.09 -13.19 -3.75
N PHE A 129 12.40 -13.14 -4.89
CA PHE A 129 11.05 -13.69 -5.06
C PHE A 129 11.01 -14.54 -6.33
N GLN A 130 10.20 -15.59 -6.34
CA GLN A 130 9.88 -16.36 -7.54
C GLN A 130 8.98 -15.57 -8.49
N GLY A 131 8.18 -14.63 -7.97
CA GLY A 131 7.38 -13.72 -8.79
C GLY A 131 6.76 -12.57 -8.00
N VAL A 132 6.63 -11.42 -8.64
CA VAL A 132 6.03 -10.21 -8.06
C VAL A 132 5.00 -9.67 -9.03
N VAL A 133 3.78 -9.44 -8.54
CA VAL A 133 2.71 -8.77 -9.30
C VAL A 133 2.30 -7.52 -8.56
N HIS A 134 2.25 -6.40 -9.30
CA HIS A 134 1.76 -5.14 -8.78
C HIS A 134 0.66 -4.61 -9.68
N ALA A 135 -0.59 -4.74 -9.21
CA ALA A 135 -1.78 -4.25 -9.89
C ALA A 135 -2.21 -2.91 -9.29
N TYR A 136 -2.45 -1.91 -10.12
CA TYR A 136 -2.99 -0.64 -9.63
C TYR A 136 -3.89 0.02 -10.66
N LEU A 137 -4.95 0.69 -10.18
CA LEU A 137 -6.01 1.23 -11.05
C LEU A 137 -5.48 2.22 -12.10
N GLY A 138 -4.44 2.96 -11.74
CA GLY A 138 -3.76 3.97 -12.57
C GLY A 138 -2.85 3.42 -13.67
N GLN A 139 -2.77 2.11 -13.90
CA GLN A 139 -1.98 1.55 -15.01
C GLN A 139 -2.48 2.09 -16.35
N LYS A 140 -1.55 2.42 -17.25
CA LYS A 140 -1.90 2.89 -18.59
C LYS A 140 -2.37 1.73 -19.45
N ASP A 141 -3.52 1.88 -20.07
CA ASP A 141 -4.13 0.83 -20.90
C ASP A 141 -3.22 0.44 -22.08
N ASP A 142 -2.50 1.40 -22.67
CA ASP A 142 -1.55 1.19 -23.77
C ASP A 142 -0.20 0.58 -23.33
N LYS A 143 0.02 0.43 -22.02
CA LYS A 143 1.26 -0.17 -21.45
C LYS A 143 1.02 -1.53 -20.81
N LEU A 144 -0.18 -2.09 -20.94
CA LEU A 144 -0.45 -3.43 -20.43
C LEU A 144 0.36 -4.46 -21.23
N PRO A 145 0.88 -5.52 -20.57
CA PRO A 145 1.72 -6.53 -21.22
C PRO A 145 0.96 -7.41 -22.23
N MET A 146 -0.38 -7.36 -22.22
CA MET A 146 -1.24 -8.06 -23.17
C MET A 146 -2.57 -7.32 -23.32
N ALA A 147 -3.31 -7.63 -24.38
CA ALA A 147 -4.65 -7.07 -24.58
C ALA A 147 -5.64 -7.67 -23.56
N ALA A 148 -6.51 -6.82 -23.00
CA ALA A 148 -7.65 -7.23 -22.18
C ALA A 148 -8.95 -6.84 -22.92
N PRO A 149 -9.60 -7.78 -23.62
CA PRO A 149 -10.91 -7.53 -24.22
C PRO A 149 -11.91 -7.08 -23.15
N GLY A 150 -12.63 -6.00 -23.43
CA GLY A 150 -13.61 -5.43 -22.49
C GLY A 150 -13.00 -4.78 -21.24
N LEU A 151 -11.70 -4.41 -21.27
CA LEU A 151 -11.06 -3.66 -20.20
C LEU A 151 -11.87 -2.39 -19.88
N VAL A 152 -12.25 -2.22 -18.62
CA VAL A 152 -12.79 -0.93 -18.13
C VAL A 152 -11.64 0.08 -18.23
N PRO A 153 -11.75 1.14 -19.05
CA PRO A 153 -10.61 1.99 -19.37
C PRO A 153 -10.17 2.84 -18.18
N LEU A 154 -8.90 3.25 -18.16
CA LEU A 154 -8.31 4.06 -17.10
C LEU A 154 -9.13 5.32 -16.84
N GLU A 155 -9.56 6.00 -17.90
CA GLU A 155 -10.34 7.24 -17.84
C GLU A 155 -11.64 7.09 -17.04
N ARG A 156 -12.27 5.90 -17.04
CA ARG A 156 -13.51 5.66 -16.30
C ARG A 156 -13.32 5.63 -14.78
N VAL A 157 -12.12 5.27 -14.31
CA VAL A 157 -11.82 5.10 -12.88
C VAL A 157 -10.91 6.19 -12.32
N ASN A 158 -10.08 6.83 -13.16
CA ASN A 158 -9.02 7.74 -12.70
C ASN A 158 -9.59 9.02 -12.08
N GLY A 159 -10.79 9.44 -12.49
CA GLY A 159 -11.47 10.63 -12.00
C GLY A 159 -12.36 10.41 -10.77
N TYR A 160 -12.58 9.17 -10.33
CA TYR A 160 -13.42 8.92 -9.15
C TYR A 160 -12.79 9.61 -7.93
N PRO A 161 -13.53 10.32 -7.05
CA PRO A 161 -12.92 11.05 -5.94
C PRO A 161 -12.51 10.12 -4.77
N THR A 162 -11.44 10.45 -4.05
CA THR A 162 -11.12 9.79 -2.76
C THR A 162 -11.77 10.59 -1.63
N ASN A 163 -12.95 10.17 -1.19
CA ASN A 163 -13.65 10.79 -0.06
C ASN A 163 -14.49 9.74 0.68
N PHE A 164 -15.09 10.13 1.80
CA PHE A 164 -15.95 9.25 2.60
C PHE A 164 -17.41 9.19 2.13
N LYS A 165 -17.74 9.75 0.96
CA LYS A 165 -19.12 9.67 0.44
C LYS A 165 -19.37 8.25 -0.07
N ALA A 166 -20.62 7.81 0.04
CA ALA A 166 -21.05 6.55 -0.53
C ALA A 166 -20.75 6.52 -2.04
N MET A 167 -20.13 5.44 -2.49
CA MET A 167 -19.84 5.19 -3.90
C MET A 167 -21.12 4.76 -4.59
N LYS A 168 -21.36 5.24 -5.81
CA LYS A 168 -22.45 4.73 -6.65
C LYS A 168 -22.11 3.30 -7.08
N ASP A 169 -23.11 2.44 -7.20
CA ASP A 169 -22.92 1.04 -7.62
C ASP A 169 -22.20 0.94 -8.96
N GLU A 170 -22.46 1.86 -9.89
CA GLU A 170 -21.78 1.92 -11.18
C GLU A 170 -20.27 2.21 -11.05
N ASP A 171 -19.90 3.15 -10.18
CA ASP A 171 -18.50 3.49 -9.93
C ASP A 171 -17.78 2.35 -9.20
N LEU A 172 -18.47 1.70 -8.26
CA LEU A 172 -17.97 0.51 -7.57
C LEU A 172 -17.75 -0.63 -8.55
N GLY A 173 -18.71 -0.87 -9.45
CA GLY A 173 -18.60 -1.86 -10.50
C GLY A 173 -17.41 -1.59 -11.43
N ALA A 174 -17.22 -0.35 -11.86
CA ALA A 174 -16.10 0.04 -12.71
C ALA A 174 -14.73 -0.18 -12.02
N VAL A 175 -14.58 0.27 -10.78
CA VAL A 175 -13.34 0.13 -10.01
C VAL A 175 -13.01 -1.33 -9.72
N THR A 176 -13.99 -2.11 -9.28
CA THR A 176 -13.79 -3.53 -8.96
C THR A 176 -13.50 -4.35 -10.20
N THR A 177 -14.26 -4.15 -11.29
CA THR A 177 -14.05 -4.85 -12.56
C THR A 177 -12.67 -4.55 -13.13
N ARG A 178 -12.25 -3.28 -13.17
CA ARG A 178 -10.90 -2.94 -13.64
C ARG A 178 -9.82 -3.56 -12.75
N GLY A 179 -9.97 -3.47 -11.43
CA GLY A 179 -9.03 -4.06 -10.48
C GLY A 179 -8.85 -5.56 -10.70
N GLU A 180 -9.94 -6.29 -10.91
CA GLU A 180 -9.91 -7.72 -11.25
C GLU A 180 -9.25 -7.97 -12.60
N GLN A 181 -9.63 -7.24 -13.65
CA GLN A 181 -9.07 -7.38 -14.99
C GLN A 181 -7.56 -7.19 -15.00
N LEU A 182 -7.07 -6.11 -14.37
CA LEU A 182 -5.64 -5.84 -14.25
C LEU A 182 -4.94 -6.94 -13.46
N THR A 183 -5.49 -7.34 -12.31
CA THR A 183 -4.88 -8.37 -11.46
C THR A 183 -4.75 -9.70 -12.21
N ARG A 184 -5.83 -10.17 -12.85
CA ARG A 184 -5.81 -11.41 -13.63
C ARG A 184 -4.82 -11.34 -14.79
N LEU A 185 -4.85 -10.25 -15.55
CA LEU A 185 -3.96 -10.05 -16.68
C LEU A 185 -2.48 -10.10 -16.27
N LEU A 186 -2.13 -9.43 -15.18
CA LEU A 186 -0.75 -9.40 -14.69
C LEU A 186 -0.34 -10.75 -14.10
N LEU A 187 -1.24 -11.45 -13.39
CA LEU A 187 -0.97 -12.82 -12.91
C LEU A 187 -0.72 -13.77 -14.07
N HIS A 188 -1.52 -13.71 -15.15
CA HIS A 188 -1.33 -14.56 -16.33
C HIS A 188 0.02 -14.31 -17.01
N HIS A 189 0.48 -13.06 -17.03
CA HIS A 189 1.72 -12.71 -17.71
C HIS A 189 2.96 -12.99 -16.84
N TYR A 190 2.97 -12.54 -15.59
CA TYR A 190 4.16 -12.55 -14.74
C TYR A 190 4.28 -13.77 -13.82
N THR A 191 3.15 -14.37 -13.44
CA THR A 191 3.12 -15.51 -12.52
C THR A 191 2.13 -16.59 -12.97
N PRO A 192 2.22 -17.11 -14.22
CA PRO A 192 1.28 -18.10 -14.74
C PRO A 192 1.23 -19.39 -13.90
N ALA A 193 2.34 -19.74 -13.23
CA ALA A 193 2.42 -20.88 -12.33
C ALA A 193 1.41 -20.84 -11.16
N LEU A 194 0.89 -19.66 -10.80
CA LEU A 194 -0.13 -19.51 -9.75
C LEU A 194 -1.56 -19.78 -10.26
N LEU A 195 -1.75 -19.91 -11.58
CA LEU A 195 -3.09 -20.01 -12.19
C LEU A 195 -3.46 -21.42 -12.66
N GLY A 196 -2.54 -22.39 -12.57
CA GLY A 196 -2.75 -23.79 -12.96
C GLY A 196 -2.21 -24.10 -14.35
#